data_AF-A0A1I5XIW6-F1
#
_entry.id   AF-A0A1I5XIW6-F1
#
_cell.length_a   1.000
_cell.length_b   1.000
_cell.length_c   1.000
_cell.angle_alpha   90.00
_cell.angle_beta   90.00
_cell.angle_gamma   90.00
#
_symmetry.space_group_name_H-M   'P 1'
#
loop_
_entity.id
_entity.type
_entity.pdbx_description
1 polymer ?
#
loop_
_entity_poly.entity_id
_entity_poly.type
_entity_poly.pdbx_seq_one_letter_code
_entity_poly.pdbx_strand_id
1 'polypeptide(L)'
;MDTAEAILAYGYDLGGDQRGWKVGETDDHGRPVIARHDIDGEEDKFVEEATGRLLAALAGFTETDQHAAGYHDRRKAARKSLGVHIVMHGDPSDTSYALATSSIAVEEGDSMPLNPAELFDPADLEPWNRRLAAALAALGITPRQDRPHWLVLAYRS
;
A
#
# COMPACT_ATOMS: atom_id res chain seq x y z
N MET A 1 20.72 11.83 -5.90
CA MET A 1 20.11 12.95 -6.64
C MET A 1 18.68 12.90 -6.20
N ASP A 2 18.23 13.90 -5.44
CA ASP A 2 16.87 13.87 -4.91
C ASP A 2 15.90 13.93 -6.08
N THR A 3 15.00 12.98 -6.17
CA THR A 3 13.94 12.95 -7.19
C THR A 3 12.59 13.03 -6.51
N ALA A 4 11.69 13.81 -7.08
CA ALA A 4 10.31 13.93 -6.62
C ALA A 4 9.37 13.23 -7.61
N GLU A 5 8.42 12.48 -7.07
CA GLU A 5 7.35 11.84 -7.83
C GLU A 5 6.00 12.37 -7.35
N ALA A 6 5.10 12.67 -8.28
CA ALA A 6 3.69 12.86 -7.99
C ALA A 6 2.95 11.55 -8.29
N ILE A 7 2.16 11.06 -7.33
CA ILE A 7 1.47 9.79 -7.41
C ILE A 7 -0.03 10.02 -7.26
N LEU A 8 -0.81 9.61 -8.25
CA LEU A 8 -2.26 9.51 -8.16
C LEU A 8 -2.63 8.08 -7.81
N ALA A 9 -3.22 7.84 -6.64
CA ALA A 9 -3.58 6.50 -6.17
C ALA A 9 -5.06 6.40 -5.78
N TYR A 10 -5.74 5.30 -6.13
CA TYR A 10 -7.09 5.02 -5.65
C TYR A 10 -7.04 4.10 -4.42
N GLY A 11 -7.46 4.61 -3.27
CA GLY A 11 -7.36 3.86 -2.03
C GLY A 11 -7.61 4.65 -0.74
N TYR A 12 -6.92 4.23 0.31
CA TYR A 12 -6.99 4.79 1.66
C TYR A 12 -5.62 5.33 2.08
N ASP A 13 -5.60 6.55 2.60
CA ASP A 13 -4.45 7.09 3.30
C ASP A 13 -4.40 6.48 4.71
N LEU A 14 -3.33 5.74 5.01
CA LEU A 14 -3.12 5.08 6.30
C LEU A 14 -2.35 5.98 7.27
N GLY A 15 -1.75 7.08 6.81
CA GLY A 15 -0.83 7.89 7.59
C GLY A 15 0.53 7.22 7.77
N GLY A 16 1.28 7.66 8.77
CA GLY A 16 2.64 7.16 9.04
C GLY A 16 3.12 7.56 10.43
N ASP A 17 4.32 7.13 10.80
CA ASP A 17 4.79 7.19 12.20
C ASP A 17 4.88 8.62 12.75
N GLN A 18 5.42 9.58 12.00
CA GLN A 18 5.57 10.96 12.51
C GLN A 18 4.32 11.82 12.31
N ARG A 19 3.58 11.61 11.21
CA ARG A 19 2.31 12.33 10.91
C ARG A 19 1.08 11.76 11.59
N GLY A 20 1.24 10.62 12.26
CA GLY A 20 0.17 9.90 12.91
C GLY A 20 -0.57 8.97 11.95
N TRP A 21 -0.90 7.79 12.48
CA TRP A 21 -1.67 6.79 11.77
C TRP A 21 -3.15 7.18 11.68
N LYS A 22 -3.72 6.97 10.50
CA LYS A 22 -5.12 7.27 10.14
C LYS A 22 -5.99 6.01 10.16
N VAL A 23 -5.67 5.07 11.05
CA VAL A 23 -6.45 3.85 11.31
C VAL A 23 -7.01 3.84 12.73
N GLY A 24 -7.97 2.95 13.01
CA GLY A 24 -8.59 2.80 14.32
C GLY A 24 -7.74 1.96 15.29
N GLU A 25 -7.13 0.89 14.80
CA GLU A 25 -6.47 -0.14 15.60
C GLU A 25 -4.98 0.19 15.74
N THR A 26 -4.63 0.93 16.79
CA THR A 26 -3.24 1.27 17.11
C THR A 26 -2.78 0.68 18.45
N ASP A 27 -1.49 0.37 18.57
CA ASP A 27 -0.82 -0.08 19.80
C ASP A 27 -0.64 1.09 20.79
N ASP A 28 -0.07 0.81 21.97
CA ASP A 28 0.21 1.83 23.00
C ASP A 28 1.20 2.92 22.54
N HIS A 29 1.87 2.71 21.40
CA HIS A 29 2.77 3.66 20.76
C HIS A 29 2.12 4.37 19.55
N GLY A 30 0.84 4.14 19.30
CA GLY A 30 0.10 4.75 18.20
C GLY A 30 0.34 4.10 16.82
N ARG A 31 1.00 2.93 16.75
CA ARG A 31 1.29 2.21 15.49
C ARG A 31 0.20 1.19 15.16
N PRO A 32 -0.11 0.89 13.89
CA PRO A 32 -1.16 -0.05 13.51
C PRO A 32 -0.90 -1.43 14.08
N VAL A 33 -1.94 -2.05 14.66
CA VAL A 33 -1.86 -3.43 15.17
C VAL A 33 -2.04 -4.40 14.01
N ILE A 34 -1.11 -4.35 13.05
CA ILE A 34 -0.96 -5.42 12.08
C ILE A 34 -0.30 -6.56 12.85
N ALA A 35 -1.06 -7.62 13.17
CA ALA A 35 -0.50 -8.76 13.92
C ALA A 35 0.80 -9.22 13.24
N ARG A 36 1.89 -9.14 14.02
CA ARG A 36 3.28 -9.28 13.57
C ARG A 36 3.42 -10.55 12.75
N HIS A 37 3.69 -10.40 11.47
CA HIS A 37 4.32 -11.47 10.72
C HIS A 37 5.80 -11.33 11.04
N ASP A 38 6.40 -12.36 11.66
CA ASP A 38 7.82 -12.37 12.00
C ASP A 38 8.65 -12.32 10.70
N ILE A 39 8.93 -11.12 10.19
CA ILE A 39 9.83 -10.89 9.05
C ILE A 39 11.03 -10.12 9.57
N ASP A 40 12.19 -10.77 9.59
CA ASP A 40 13.47 -10.15 9.91
C ASP A 40 13.92 -9.24 8.75
N GLY A 41 14.02 -7.93 8.99
CA GLY A 41 14.51 -6.95 8.01
C GLY A 41 14.62 -5.51 8.55
N GLU A 42 15.56 -4.72 8.00
CA GLU A 42 15.82 -3.32 8.37
C GLU A 42 15.18 -2.27 7.43
N GLU A 43 14.53 -2.67 6.33
CA GLU A 43 13.72 -1.75 5.51
C GLU A 43 12.29 -1.65 6.06
N ASP A 44 11.70 -0.45 5.99
CA ASP A 44 10.32 -0.08 6.38
C ASP A 44 9.45 -1.26 6.84
N LYS A 45 9.65 -1.67 8.10
CA LYS A 45 9.08 -2.90 8.68
C LYS A 45 7.58 -3.02 8.43
N PHE A 46 6.89 -1.88 8.44
CA PHE A 46 5.47 -1.80 8.12
C PHE A 46 5.15 -2.31 6.71
N VAL A 47 5.84 -1.86 5.67
CA VAL A 47 5.52 -2.21 4.28
C VAL A 47 5.73 -3.70 4.05
N GLU A 48 6.82 -4.26 4.55
CA GLU A 48 7.12 -5.68 4.38
C GLU A 48 6.18 -6.55 5.23
N GLU A 49 5.89 -6.19 6.48
CA GLU A 49 4.92 -6.90 7.33
C GLU A 49 3.50 -6.87 6.73
N ALA A 50 3.04 -5.68 6.29
CA ALA A 50 1.75 -5.52 5.65
C ALA A 50 1.67 -6.30 4.33
N THR A 51 2.71 -6.23 3.50
CA THR A 51 2.78 -6.96 2.23
C THR A 51 2.80 -8.47 2.46
N GLY A 52 3.61 -8.96 3.41
CA GLY A 52 3.67 -10.38 3.78
C GLY A 52 2.32 -10.89 4.26
N ARG A 53 1.61 -10.12 5.08
CA ARG A 53 0.26 -10.46 5.55
C ARG A 53 -0.76 -10.50 4.42
N LEU A 54 -0.73 -9.54 3.49
CA LEU A 54 -1.59 -9.55 2.31
C LEU A 54 -1.29 -10.76 1.41
N LEU A 55 -0.01 -11.07 1.18
CA LEU A 55 0.43 -12.23 0.41
C LEU A 55 -0.07 -13.54 1.02
N ALA A 56 0.08 -13.73 2.33
CA ALA A 56 -0.39 -14.92 3.02
C ALA A 56 -1.92 -15.02 2.99
N ALA A 57 -2.63 -13.94 3.33
CA ALA A 57 -4.09 -13.96 3.50
C ALA A 57 -4.88 -14.00 2.18
N LEU A 58 -4.38 -13.33 1.13
CA LEU A 58 -5.12 -13.15 -0.13
C LEU A 58 -4.54 -13.94 -1.30
N ALA A 59 -3.23 -14.20 -1.30
CA ALA A 59 -2.57 -14.97 -2.36
C ALA A 59 -2.13 -16.38 -1.91
N GLY A 60 -2.27 -16.73 -0.63
CA GLY A 60 -1.84 -18.02 -0.08
C GLY A 60 -0.32 -18.22 -0.13
N PHE A 61 0.45 -17.14 -0.31
CA PHE A 61 1.91 -17.22 -0.40
C PHE A 61 2.50 -17.19 1.01
N THR A 62 3.01 -18.33 1.45
CA THR A 62 3.57 -18.52 2.82
C THR A 62 5.03 -18.99 2.80
N GLU A 63 5.70 -18.92 1.65
CA GLU A 63 7.12 -19.28 1.55
C GLU A 63 7.97 -18.24 2.30
N THR A 64 8.95 -18.72 3.08
CA THR A 64 9.84 -17.87 3.89
C THR A 64 11.31 -17.99 3.50
N ASP A 65 11.71 -19.06 2.80
CA ASP A 65 13.10 -19.25 2.35
C ASP A 65 13.39 -18.41 1.11
N GLN A 66 13.95 -17.22 1.33
CA GLN A 66 14.34 -16.31 0.26
C GLN A 66 15.46 -16.83 -0.65
N HIS A 67 16.23 -17.83 -0.20
CA HIS A 67 17.32 -18.42 -1.00
C HIS A 67 16.83 -19.59 -1.87
N ALA A 68 15.58 -20.03 -1.70
CA ALA A 68 15.00 -21.08 -2.53
C ALA A 68 14.95 -20.65 -4.00
N ALA A 69 15.32 -21.56 -4.91
CA ALA A 69 15.32 -21.28 -6.33
C ALA A 69 13.94 -20.80 -6.82
N GLY A 70 13.91 -19.67 -7.52
CA GLY A 70 12.69 -19.06 -8.06
C GLY A 70 11.77 -18.40 -7.03
N TYR A 71 12.19 -18.26 -5.76
CA TYR A 71 11.40 -17.61 -4.71
C TYR A 71 10.93 -16.21 -5.13
N HIS A 72 11.83 -15.36 -5.61
CA HIS A 72 11.50 -13.98 -5.99
C HIS A 72 10.49 -13.91 -7.13
N ASP A 73 10.56 -14.81 -8.10
CA ASP A 73 9.60 -14.86 -9.21
C ASP A 73 8.21 -15.28 -8.72
N ARG A 74 8.13 -16.28 -7.83
CA ARG A 74 6.86 -16.71 -7.22
C ARG A 74 6.27 -15.62 -6.33
N ARG A 75 7.09 -14.96 -5.50
CA ARG A 75 6.67 -13.83 -4.66
C ARG A 75 6.17 -12.66 -5.52
N LYS A 76 6.87 -12.35 -6.62
CA LYS A 76 6.46 -11.30 -7.57
C LYS A 76 5.14 -11.65 -8.26
N ALA A 77 4.94 -12.90 -8.67
CA ALA A 77 3.69 -13.37 -9.24
C ALA A 77 2.52 -13.28 -8.24
N ALA A 78 2.75 -13.69 -7.00
CA ALA A 78 1.77 -13.56 -5.91
C ALA A 78 1.45 -12.08 -5.61
N ARG A 79 2.45 -11.19 -5.58
CA ARG A 79 2.22 -9.74 -5.39
C ARG A 79 1.37 -9.16 -6.53
N LYS A 80 1.61 -9.59 -7.76
CA LYS A 80 0.81 -9.14 -8.92
C LYS A 80 -0.64 -9.63 -8.85
N SER A 81 -0.91 -10.80 -8.27
CA SER A 81 -2.29 -11.32 -8.17
C SER A 81 -3.12 -10.64 -7.08
N LEU A 82 -2.51 -9.98 -6.09
CA LEU A 82 -3.21 -9.25 -5.04
C LEU A 82 -4.12 -8.14 -5.60
N GLY A 83 -3.66 -7.42 -6.63
CA GLY A 83 -4.35 -6.24 -7.14
C GLY A 83 -4.50 -5.11 -6.11
N VAL A 84 -3.68 -5.14 -5.05
CA VAL A 84 -3.51 -4.11 -4.02
C VAL A 84 -2.03 -4.00 -3.67
N HIS A 85 -1.59 -2.81 -3.28
CA HIS A 85 -0.22 -2.54 -2.83
C HIS A 85 -0.17 -1.36 -1.88
N ILE A 86 0.90 -1.31 -1.08
CA ILE A 86 1.23 -0.15 -0.26
C ILE A 86 2.03 0.84 -1.11
N VAL A 87 1.61 2.10 -1.09
CA VAL A 87 2.29 3.24 -1.72
C VAL A 87 2.91 4.06 -0.61
N MET A 88 4.23 4.25 -0.67
CA MET A 88 4.94 5.18 0.20
C MET A 88 4.84 6.58 -0.37
N HIS A 89 4.65 7.57 0.49
CA HIS A 89 4.60 8.98 0.12
C HIS A 89 5.07 9.87 1.27
N GLY A 90 5.38 11.12 0.98
CA GLY A 90 5.99 12.06 1.91
C GLY A 90 7.50 12.18 1.67
N ASP A 91 8.22 12.45 2.75
CA ASP A 91 9.68 12.56 2.76
C ASP A 91 10.26 11.27 3.38
N PRO A 92 11.47 10.80 3.01
CA PRO A 92 12.04 9.58 3.60
C PRO A 92 12.23 9.69 5.12
N SER A 93 12.37 10.91 5.65
CA SER A 93 12.44 11.17 7.09
C SER A 93 11.08 11.23 7.78
N ASP A 94 9.98 11.26 7.02
CA ASP A 94 8.58 11.40 7.46
C ASP A 94 7.63 10.66 6.49
N THR A 95 7.89 9.36 6.31
CA THR A 95 7.16 8.51 5.37
C THR A 95 5.74 8.25 5.87
N SER A 96 4.78 8.39 4.97
CA SER A 96 3.39 8.00 5.14
C SER A 96 3.03 6.93 4.10
N TYR A 97 1.97 6.20 4.38
CA TYR A 97 1.58 5.03 3.60
C TYR A 97 0.13 5.13 3.14
N ALA A 98 -0.12 4.70 1.91
CA ALA A 98 -1.47 4.51 1.39
C ALA A 98 -1.65 3.06 0.94
N LEU A 99 -2.84 2.49 1.19
CA LEU A 99 -3.25 1.22 0.60
C LEU A 99 -4.03 1.50 -0.68
N ALA A 100 -3.54 1.04 -1.83
CA ALA A 100 -4.10 1.36 -3.14
C ALA A 100 -4.34 0.12 -4.01
N THR A 101 -5.28 0.20 -4.95
CA THR A 101 -5.49 -0.79 -6.03
C THR A 101 -4.94 -0.34 -7.37
N SER A 102 -4.89 0.98 -7.58
CA SER A 102 -4.39 1.63 -8.78
C SER A 102 -3.52 2.80 -8.35
N SER A 103 -2.38 2.97 -9.01
CA SER A 103 -1.50 4.12 -8.80
C SER A 103 -0.80 4.48 -10.09
N ILE A 104 -0.68 5.78 -10.33
CA ILE A 104 0.04 6.34 -11.47
C ILE A 104 1.07 7.32 -10.92
N ALA A 105 2.34 7.08 -11.18
CA ALA A 105 3.44 7.96 -10.78
C ALA A 105 3.95 8.75 -11.99
N VAL A 106 4.27 10.02 -11.79
CA VAL A 106 4.96 10.88 -12.75
C VAL A 106 6.17 11.53 -12.08
N GLU A 107 7.29 11.54 -12.78
CA GLU A 107 8.54 12.11 -12.28
C GLU A 107 8.55 13.65 -12.36
N GLU A 108 9.47 14.28 -11.64
CA GLU A 108 9.68 15.72 -11.69
C GLU A 108 9.97 16.19 -13.13
N GLY A 109 9.20 17.19 -13.58
CA GLY A 109 9.33 17.75 -14.93
C GLY A 109 8.43 17.07 -15.97
N ASP A 110 7.83 15.92 -15.64
CA ASP A 110 6.88 15.22 -16.50
C ASP A 110 5.43 15.58 -16.18
N SER A 111 4.56 15.34 -17.16
CA SER A 111 3.12 15.45 -16.99
C SER A 111 2.41 14.37 -17.76
N MET A 112 1.33 13.85 -17.18
CA MET A 112 0.49 12.86 -17.83
C MET A 112 -0.96 13.37 -17.89
N PRO A 113 -1.55 13.51 -19.08
CA PRO A 113 -2.94 13.93 -19.19
C PRO A 113 -3.86 12.87 -18.58
N LEU A 114 -4.82 13.32 -17.79
CA LEU A 114 -5.80 12.47 -17.12
C LEU A 114 -7.20 12.91 -17.53
N ASN A 115 -8.03 11.94 -17.89
CA ASN A 115 -9.45 12.16 -18.11
C ASN A 115 -10.20 11.89 -16.79
N PRO A 116 -10.79 12.89 -16.13
CA PRO A 116 -11.49 12.68 -14.86
C PRO A 116 -12.65 11.70 -14.97
N ALA A 117 -13.29 11.58 -16.14
CA ALA A 117 -14.41 10.65 -16.32
C ALA A 117 -13.98 9.17 -16.21
N GLU A 118 -12.78 8.84 -16.71
CA GLU A 118 -12.23 7.47 -16.65
C GLU A 118 -11.88 7.08 -15.21
N LEU A 119 -11.50 8.05 -14.37
CA LEU A 119 -11.20 7.81 -12.96
C LEU A 119 -12.40 7.36 -12.14
N PHE A 120 -13.62 7.65 -12.59
CA PHE A 120 -14.86 7.33 -11.86
C PHE A 120 -15.71 6.25 -12.55
N ASP A 121 -15.13 5.44 -13.45
CA ASP A 121 -15.85 4.33 -14.07
C ASP A 121 -16.31 3.29 -13.02
N PRO A 122 -17.62 3.08 -12.83
CA PRO A 122 -18.13 2.10 -11.87
C PRO A 122 -17.61 0.68 -12.10
N ALA A 123 -17.31 0.31 -13.35
CA ALA A 123 -16.81 -1.01 -13.71
C ALA A 123 -15.43 -1.31 -13.09
N ASP A 124 -14.62 -0.27 -12.88
CA ASP A 124 -13.32 -0.38 -12.21
C ASP A 124 -13.44 -0.19 -10.69
N LEU A 125 -14.25 0.78 -10.27
CA LEU A 125 -14.37 1.13 -8.84
C LEU A 125 -14.95 -0.01 -8.00
N GLU A 126 -15.97 -0.74 -8.48
CA GLU A 126 -16.59 -1.79 -7.67
C GLU A 126 -15.62 -2.96 -7.37
N PRO A 127 -14.91 -3.55 -8.36
CA PRO A 127 -13.85 -4.51 -8.08
C PRO A 127 -12.74 -3.97 -7.17
N TRP A 128 -12.32 -2.71 -7.36
CA TRP A 128 -11.30 -2.09 -6.50
C TRP A 128 -11.75 -1.98 -5.06
N ASN A 129 -12.97 -1.52 -4.83
CA ASN A 129 -13.56 -1.40 -3.49
C ASN A 129 -13.60 -2.75 -2.77
N ARG A 130 -13.98 -3.83 -3.48
CA ARG A 130 -13.96 -5.18 -2.92
C ARG A 130 -12.54 -5.63 -2.54
N ARG A 131 -11.55 -5.36 -3.39
CA ARG A 131 -10.15 -5.70 -3.10
C ARG A 131 -9.60 -4.93 -1.90
N LEU A 132 -9.88 -3.63 -1.83
CA LEU A 132 -9.49 -2.81 -0.68
C LEU A 132 -10.16 -3.30 0.61
N ALA A 133 -11.45 -3.62 0.58
CA ALA A 133 -12.14 -4.17 1.73
C ALA A 133 -11.53 -5.50 2.20
N ALA A 134 -11.19 -6.41 1.28
CA ALA A 134 -10.52 -7.66 1.59
C ALA A 134 -9.10 -7.43 2.17
N ALA A 135 -8.37 -6.47 1.64
CA ALA A 135 -7.04 -6.09 2.12
C ALA A 135 -7.08 -5.50 3.53
N LEU A 136 -8.03 -4.60 3.81
CA LEU A 136 -8.23 -4.04 5.16
C LEU A 136 -8.62 -5.12 6.17
N ALA A 137 -9.54 -6.01 5.79
CA ALA A 137 -9.93 -7.15 6.63
C ALA A 137 -8.76 -8.10 6.88
N ALA A 138 -7.95 -8.38 5.84
CA ALA A 138 -6.75 -9.18 5.96
C ALA A 138 -5.77 -8.52 6.94
N LEU A 139 -5.48 -7.23 6.78
CA LEU A 139 -4.57 -6.47 7.66
C LEU A 139 -5.11 -6.29 9.09
N GLY A 140 -6.43 -6.37 9.27
CA GLY A 140 -7.08 -6.16 10.56
C GLY A 140 -7.12 -4.70 10.99
N ILE A 141 -7.19 -3.78 10.01
CA ILE A 141 -7.21 -2.33 10.24
C ILE A 141 -8.45 -1.69 9.62
N THR A 142 -8.94 -0.64 10.26
CA THR A 142 -10.05 0.19 9.82
C THR A 142 -9.55 1.61 9.57
N PRO A 143 -9.50 2.08 8.31
CA PRO A 143 -9.15 3.47 8.01
C PRO A 143 -10.18 4.43 8.61
N ARG A 144 -9.72 5.59 9.08
CA ARG A 144 -10.59 6.69 9.54
C ARG A 144 -11.29 7.40 8.38
N GLN A 145 -10.77 7.23 7.16
CA GLN A 145 -11.40 7.70 5.94
C GLN A 145 -12.61 6.79 5.62
N ASP A 146 -13.80 7.38 5.45
CA ASP A 146 -15.08 6.65 5.35
C ASP A 146 -15.17 5.66 4.17
N ARG A 147 -14.50 5.98 3.04
CA ARG A 147 -14.53 5.21 1.79
C ARG A 147 -13.26 5.46 0.99
N PRO A 148 -12.87 4.63 0.02
CA PRO A 148 -11.68 4.91 -0.78
C PRO A 148 -11.92 6.05 -1.76
N HIS A 149 -10.85 6.78 -2.07
CA HIS A 149 -10.85 7.94 -2.95
C HIS A 149 -9.58 7.99 -3.78
N TRP A 150 -9.61 8.82 -4.84
CA TRP A 150 -8.39 9.24 -5.50
C TRP A 150 -7.60 10.18 -4.59
N LEU A 151 -6.36 9.79 -4.30
CA LEU A 151 -5.40 10.48 -3.47
C LEU A 151 -4.32 11.07 -4.37
N VAL A 152 -4.03 12.36 -4.19
CA VAL A 152 -2.86 12.99 -4.79
C VAL A 152 -1.76 12.98 -3.74
N LEU A 153 -0.74 12.18 -4.01
CA LEU A 153 0.40 11.93 -3.13
C LEU A 153 1.67 12.48 -3.80
N ALA A 154 2.67 12.78 -2.99
CA ALA A 154 4.00 13.12 -3.47
C ALA A 154 5.01 12.33 -2.68
N TYR A 155 6.04 11.80 -3.35
CA TYR A 155 7.14 11.11 -2.70
C TYR A 155 8.46 11.78 -3.11
N ARG A 156 9.34 12.00 -2.15
CA ARG A 156 10.71 12.42 -2.39
C ARG A 156 11.62 11.26 -2.01
N SER A 157 12.55 10.90 -2.89
CA SER A 157 13.56 9.86 -2.66
C SER A 157 14.96 10.43 -2.69
#